data_AF-A0A3S1QM09-F1
#
_entry.id   AF-A0A3S1QM09-F1
#
_cell.length_a   1.000
_cell.length_b   1.000
_cell.length_c   1.000
_cell.angle_alpha   90.00
_cell.angle_beta   90.00
_cell.angle_gamma   90.00
#
_symmetry.space_group_name_H-M   'P 1'
#
loop_
_entity.id
_entity.type
_entity.pdbx_description
1 polymer ?
#
loop_
_entity_poly.entity_id
_entity_poly.type
_entity_poly.pdbx_seq_one_letter_code
_entity_poly.pdbx_strand_id
1 'polypeptide(L)'
;MAAPIERKEYRILMRLPEADAAMIDRAAGLRGRSRADFVRDAAVRAAEDVLMDNRLVRMSPEGFAAFMEVLSAAAAPFPDMVELAKRPAPWEAGIPRSADQWLC
;
A
#
# COMPACT_ATOMS: atom_id res chain seq x y z
N MET A 1 8.60 -9.15 -22.76
CA MET A 1 7.39 -8.33 -22.95
C MET A 1 6.39 -8.73 -21.88
N ALA A 2 6.10 -7.86 -20.92
CA ALA A 2 5.13 -8.16 -19.86
C ALA A 2 3.74 -8.33 -20.49
N ALA A 3 3.06 -9.43 -20.17
CA ALA A 3 1.70 -9.67 -20.64
C ALA A 3 0.76 -8.56 -20.15
N PRO A 4 -0.23 -8.13 -20.96
CA PRO A 4 -1.16 -7.11 -20.54
C PRO A 4 -1.98 -7.63 -19.35
N ILE A 5 -1.96 -6.90 -18.24
CA ILE A 5 -2.84 -7.17 -17.10
C ILE A 5 -4.27 -6.91 -17.57
N GLU A 6 -5.07 -7.97 -17.69
CA GLU A 6 -6.50 -7.85 -17.96
C GLU A 6 -7.16 -7.08 -16.82
N ARG A 7 -7.50 -5.80 -17.07
CA ARG A 7 -8.31 -5.02 -16.13
C ARG A 7 -9.76 -5.42 -16.29
N LYS A 8 -10.20 -6.35 -15.46
CA LYS A 8 -11.62 -6.71 -15.37
C LYS A 8 -12.40 -5.58 -14.72
N GLU A 9 -13.33 -4.99 -15.46
CA GLU A 9 -14.21 -3.94 -14.96
C GLU A 9 -15.42 -4.56 -14.26
N TYR A 10 -15.80 -4.00 -13.11
CA TYR A 10 -16.95 -4.44 -12.32
C TYR A 10 -17.96 -3.30 -12.18
N ARG A 11 -19.25 -3.61 -12.39
CA ARG A 11 -20.33 -2.63 -12.20
C ARG A 11 -20.74 -2.58 -10.73
N ILE A 12 -20.80 -1.36 -10.19
CA ILE A 12 -21.34 -1.08 -8.85
C ILE A 12 -22.72 -0.44 -9.02
N LEU A 13 -23.74 -1.02 -8.40
CA LEU A 13 -25.10 -0.47 -8.38
C LEU A 13 -25.43 0.00 -6.96
N MET A 14 -25.93 1.22 -6.84
CA MET A 14 -26.35 1.80 -5.55
C MET A 14 -27.60 2.65 -5.73
N ARG A 15 -28.40 2.75 -4.67
CA ARG A 15 -29.55 3.66 -4.60
C ARG A 15 -29.15 4.88 -3.78
N LEU A 16 -29.54 6.06 -4.25
CA LEU A 16 -29.29 7.33 -3.59
C LEU A 16 -30.62 8.05 -3.37
N PRO A 17 -30.78 8.75 -2.23
CA PRO A 17 -31.81 9.78 -2.10
C PRO A 17 -31.70 10.82 -3.23
N GLU A 18 -32.83 11.37 -3.65
CA GLU A 18 -32.87 12.36 -4.74
C GLU A 18 -32.00 13.59 -4.42
N ALA A 19 -32.04 14.06 -3.17
CA ALA A 19 -31.24 15.19 -2.72
C ALA A 19 -29.72 14.94 -2.89
N ASP A 20 -29.25 13.74 -2.56
CA ASP A 20 -27.85 13.36 -2.67
C ASP A 20 -27.44 13.24 -4.15
N ALA A 21 -28.28 12.60 -4.97
CA ALA A 21 -28.04 12.49 -6.41
C ALA A 21 -27.94 13.87 -7.08
N ALA A 22 -28.86 14.78 -6.75
CA ALA A 22 -28.85 16.15 -7.28
C ALA A 22 -27.61 16.94 -6.81
N MET A 23 -27.15 16.71 -5.57
CA MET A 23 -25.93 17.33 -5.07
C MET A 23 -24.69 16.82 -5.82
N ILE A 24 -24.60 15.50 -6.03
CA ILE A 24 -23.51 14.87 -6.79
C ILE A 24 -23.49 15.37 -8.22
N ASP A 25 -24.64 15.49 -8.88
CA ASP A 25 -24.73 16.02 -10.25
C ASP A 25 -24.19 17.43 -10.38
N ARG A 26 -24.57 18.31 -9.44
CA ARG A 26 -24.05 19.68 -9.41
C ARG A 26 -22.53 19.68 -9.23
N ALA A 27 -22.01 18.88 -8.30
CA ALA A 27 -20.56 18.79 -8.06
C ALA A 27 -19.80 18.22 -9.28
N ALA A 28 -20.35 17.19 -9.94
CA ALA A 28 -19.79 16.62 -11.15
C ALA A 28 -19.81 17.63 -12.31
N GLY A 29 -20.92 18.36 -12.47
CA GLY A 29 -21.06 19.43 -13.46
C GLY A 29 -20.04 20.56 -13.27
N LEU A 30 -19.81 21.01 -12.04
CA LEU A 30 -18.77 22.01 -11.72
C LEU A 30 -17.35 21.53 -12.05
N ARG A 31 -17.12 20.21 -12.08
CA ARG A 31 -15.83 19.59 -12.45
C ARG A 31 -15.77 19.20 -13.93
N GLY A 32 -16.84 19.39 -14.70
CA GLY A 32 -16.93 18.97 -16.11
C GLY A 32 -16.84 17.46 -16.30
N ARG A 33 -17.33 16.67 -15.33
CA ARG A 33 -17.26 15.21 -15.35
C ARG A 33 -18.64 14.57 -15.33
N SER A 34 -18.72 13.31 -15.78
CA SER A 34 -19.93 12.51 -15.62
C SER A 34 -20.18 12.20 -14.14
N ARG A 35 -21.45 11.96 -13.76
CA ARG A 35 -21.80 11.48 -12.41
C ARG A 35 -20.99 10.24 -12.05
N ALA A 36 -20.90 9.27 -12.96
CA ALA A 36 -20.21 8.01 -12.73
C ALA A 36 -18.71 8.21 -12.48
N ASP A 37 -18.04 9.05 -13.26
CA ASP A 37 -16.61 9.34 -13.08
C ASP A 37 -16.34 10.09 -11.78
N PHE A 38 -17.21 11.03 -11.43
CA PHE A 38 -17.10 11.78 -10.19
C PHE A 38 -17.22 10.85 -8.98
N VAL A 39 -18.23 9.97 -8.96
CA VAL A 39 -18.44 9.00 -7.87
C VAL A 39 -17.30 7.98 -7.83
N ARG A 40 -16.83 7.47 -8.97
CA ARG A 40 -15.70 6.53 -9.04
C ARG A 40 -14.45 7.13 -8.40
N ASP A 41 -14.07 8.33 -8.83
CA ASP A 41 -12.87 9.00 -8.33
C ASP A 41 -12.98 9.36 -6.84
N ALA A 42 -14.16 9.77 -6.38
CA ALA A 42 -14.40 10.05 -4.97
C ALA A 42 -14.31 8.78 -4.10
N ALA A 43 -14.90 7.67 -4.57
CA ALA A 43 -14.87 6.40 -3.87
C ALA A 43 -13.45 5.82 -3.78
N VAL A 44 -12.67 5.90 -4.86
CA VAL A 44 -11.27 5.46 -4.87
C VAL A 44 -10.44 6.28 -3.90
N ARG A 45 -10.53 7.62 -3.93
CA ARG A 45 -9.80 8.47 -2.98
C ARG A 45 -10.15 8.15 -1.53
N ALA A 46 -11.44 8.03 -1.21
CA ALA A 46 -11.86 7.68 0.13
C ALA A 46 -11.32 6.30 0.58
N ALA A 47 -11.28 5.32 -0.33
CA ALA A 47 -10.69 4.02 -0.04
C ALA A 47 -9.17 4.10 0.17
N GLU A 48 -8.46 4.90 -0.64
CA GLU A 48 -7.03 5.15 -0.49
C GLU A 48 -6.73 5.79 0.87
N ASP A 49 -7.48 6.82 1.26
CA ASP A 49 -7.32 7.50 2.54
C ASP A 49 -7.44 6.51 3.71
N VAL A 50 -8.46 5.65 3.70
CA VAL A 50 -8.67 4.60 4.72
C VAL A 50 -7.54 3.58 4.74
N LEU A 51 -7.03 3.17 3.57
CA LEU A 51 -5.93 2.22 3.48
C LEU A 51 -4.62 2.83 4.00
N MET A 52 -4.39 4.12 3.79
CA MET A 52 -3.21 4.82 4.30
C MET A 52 -3.28 5.02 5.81
N ASP A 53 -4.45 5.36 6.35
CA ASP A 53 -4.65 5.48 7.81
C ASP A 53 -4.35 4.18 8.55
N ASN A 54 -4.59 3.02 7.92
CA ASN A 54 -4.31 1.71 8.50
C ASN A 54 -2.85 1.24 8.35
N ARG A 55 -2.00 2.00 7.65
CA ARG A 55 -0.55 1.70 7.55
C ARG A 55 0.29 2.34 8.66
N LEU A 56 -0.31 3.23 9.45
CA LEU A 56 0.40 3.92 10.51
C LEU A 56 0.49 3.03 11.76
N VAL A 57 1.72 2.64 12.13
CA VAL A 57 1.98 2.03 13.44
C VAL A 57 1.87 3.13 14.50
N ARG A 58 0.71 3.23 15.13
CA ARG A 58 0.48 4.16 16.24
C ARG A 58 1.07 3.58 17.54
N MET A 59 1.88 4.37 18.22
CA MET A 59 2.47 4.04 19.53
C MET A 59 2.48 5.27 20.43
N SER A 60 2.50 5.06 21.75
CA SER A 60 2.68 6.15 22.71
C SER A 60 4.11 6.72 22.60
N PRO A 61 4.37 7.93 23.13
CA PRO A 61 5.73 8.48 23.19
C PRO A 61 6.74 7.53 23.85
N GLU A 62 6.32 6.81 24.89
CA GLU A 62 7.14 5.81 25.59
C GLU A 62 7.40 4.59 24.71
N GLY A 63 6.37 4.10 24.00
CA GLY A 63 6.51 3.02 23.03
C GLY A 63 7.45 3.38 21.88
N PHE A 64 7.41 4.64 21.43
CA PHE A 64 8.32 5.18 20.42
C PHE A 64 9.76 5.25 20.92
N ALA A 65 9.98 5.73 22.15
CA ALA A 65 11.30 5.75 22.76
C ALA A 65 11.89 4.33 22.87
N ALA A 66 11.12 3.37 23.39
CA ALA A 66 11.54 1.97 23.49
C ALA A 66 11.85 1.34 22.12
N PHE A 67 11.03 1.65 21.11
CA PHE A 67 11.27 1.19 19.74
C PHE A 67 12.58 1.75 19.17
N MET A 68 12.86 3.04 19.39
CA MET A 68 14.10 3.70 18.94
C MET A 68 15.33 3.15 19.66
N GLU A 69 15.24 2.81 20.94
CA GLU A 69 16.32 2.14 21.68
C GLU A 69 16.67 0.79 21.06
N VAL A 70 15.68 -0.03 20.73
CA VAL A 70 15.90 -1.33 20.07
C VAL A 70 16.50 -1.15 18.67
N LEU A 71 16.01 -0.17 17.89
CA LEU A 71 16.51 0.09 16.54
C LEU A 71 17.96 0.62 16.50
N SER A 72 18.35 1.43 17.49
CA SER A 72 19.69 2.02 17.56
C SER A 72 20.72 1.10 18.19
N ALA A 73 20.29 0.03 18.88
CA ALA A 73 21.19 -0.97 19.42
C ALA A 73 21.89 -1.76 18.30
N ALA A 74 23.12 -2.19 18.57
CA ALA A 74 23.83 -3.10 17.67
C ALA A 74 23.06 -4.41 17.54
N ALA A 75 22.84 -4.86 16.31
CA ALA A 75 22.14 -6.11 16.04
C ALA A 75 22.91 -7.28 16.67
N ALA A 76 22.29 -7.93 17.66
CA ALA A 76 22.82 -9.18 18.20
C ALA A 76 22.49 -10.32 17.23
N PRO A 77 23.47 -11.16 16.84
CA PRO A 77 23.21 -12.26 15.93
C PRO A 77 22.30 -13.30 16.61
N PHE A 78 21.15 -13.57 16.00
CA PHE A 78 20.30 -14.69 16.38
C PHE A 78 20.65 -15.91 15.50
N PRO A 79 21.05 -17.06 16.08
CA PRO A 79 21.55 -18.20 15.30
C PRO A 79 20.64 -18.63 14.15
N ASP A 80 19.32 -18.70 14.38
CA ASP A 80 18.38 -19.11 13.33
C ASP A 80 18.27 -18.09 12.20
N MET A 81 18.41 -16.80 12.50
CA MET A 81 18.42 -15.73 11.49
C MET A 81 19.71 -15.75 10.68
N VAL A 82 20.84 -16.07 11.31
CA VAL A 82 22.12 -16.25 10.63
C VAL A 82 22.05 -17.44 9.68
N GLU A 83 21.50 -18.57 10.13
CA GLU A 83 21.30 -19.75 9.28
C GLU A 83 20.30 -19.50 8.15
N LEU A 84 19.24 -18.73 8.40
CA LEU A 84 18.29 -18.32 7.36
C LEU A 84 18.95 -17.43 6.31
N ALA A 85 19.74 -16.44 6.73
CA ALA A 85 20.43 -15.51 5.84
C ALA A 85 21.49 -16.19 4.95
N LYS A 86 22.00 -17.36 5.36
CA LYS A 86 22.90 -18.20 4.55
C LYS A 86 22.17 -19.00 3.47
N ARG A 87 20.85 -19.19 3.58
CA ARG A 87 20.08 -19.95 2.59
C ARG A 87 19.90 -19.10 1.33
N PRO A 88 20.09 -19.68 0.13
CA PRO A 88 19.81 -18.97 -1.11
C PRO A 88 18.34 -18.56 -1.12
N ALA A 89 18.07 -17.31 -1.52
CA ALA A 89 16.70 -16.86 -1.58
C ALA A 89 15.94 -17.66 -2.65
N PRO A 90 14.63 -17.94 -2.47
CA PRO A 90 13.84 -18.73 -3.42
C PRO A 90 13.85 -18.21 -4.87
N TRP A 91 14.15 -16.92 -5.06
CA TRP A 91 14.25 -16.26 -6.36
C TRP A 91 15.68 -16.17 -6.92
N GLU A 92 16.70 -16.59 -6.18
CA GLU A 92 18.11 -16.66 -6.61
C GLU A 92 18.45 -18.00 -7.28
N ALA A 93 17.47 -18.88 -7.48
CA ALA A 93 17.62 -20.11 -8.25
C ALA A 93 18.02 -19.77 -9.71
N GLY A 94 19.33 -19.61 -9.95
CA GLY A 94 19.93 -19.27 -11.24
C GLY A 94 20.97 -18.14 -11.21
N ILE A 95 21.18 -17.42 -10.10
CA ILE A 95 22.17 -16.32 -10.02
C ILE A 95 23.24 -16.66 -8.98
N PRO A 96 24.51 -16.91 -9.38
CA PRO A 96 25.58 -17.14 -8.41
C PRO A 96 25.88 -15.85 -7.64
N ARG A 97 25.81 -15.92 -6.31
CA ARG A 97 26.12 -14.80 -5.42
C ARG A 97 27.65 -14.62 -5.38
N SER A 98 28.20 -13.65 -6.12
CA SER A 98 29.56 -13.15 -5.86
C SER A 98 29.53 -12.23 -4.63
N ALA A 99 30.56 -12.30 -3.80
CA ALA A 99 30.62 -11.61 -2.52
C ALA A 99 30.75 -10.07 -2.64
N ASP A 100 30.85 -9.54 -3.86
CA ASP A 100 31.23 -8.14 -4.11
C ASP A 100 30.03 -7.22 -4.41
N GLN A 101 28.79 -7.73 -4.39
CA GLN A 101 27.61 -6.94 -4.82
C GLN A 101 27.01 -6.01 -3.74
N TRP A 102 27.49 -6.06 -2.49
CA TRP A 102 26.89 -5.31 -1.37
C TRP A 102 27.64 -4.04 -0.97
N LEU A 103 28.61 -3.58 -1.76
CA LEU A 103 29.26 -2.28 -1.57
C LEU A 103 28.67 -1.26 -2.55
N CYS A 104 27.51 -0.72 -2.18
CA CYS A 104 27.03 0.61 -2.59
C CYS A 104 26.63 1.36 -1.31
#